data_AF-A0A829GLN5-F1
#
_entry.id   AF-A0A829GLN5-F1
#
_cell.length_a   1.000
_cell.length_b   1.000
_cell.length_c   1.000
_cell.angle_alpha   90.00
_cell.angle_beta   90.00
_cell.angle_gamma   90.00
#
_symmetry.space_group_name_H-M   'P 1'
#
loop_
_entity.id
_entity.type
_entity.pdbx_description
1 polymer ?
#
loop_
_entity_poly.entity_id
_entity_poly.type
_entity_poly.pdbx_seq_one_letter_code
_entity_poly.pdbx_strand_id
1 'polypeptide(L)'
;MTKLGKPYGIGVDIGSNSIGFAAVDENSHLIRLKGKTVIGARLFEEGKAAADRRASRTTRRRLSRNRWRLSFLRDFFESHITPTDPNFFMRQKYSEISPKDKARYKYEKRLFNDRTDAEFYQQYPTMYHLRNRLLTDPSKADVREIYFAIHHILKSRG
;
A
#
# COMPACT_ATOMS: atom_id res chain seq x y z
N MET A 1 39.02 -6.99 48.04
CA MET A 1 37.55 -6.77 47.95
C MET A 1 37.30 -5.30 47.70
N THR A 2 36.65 -4.94 46.60
CA THR A 2 36.33 -3.54 46.28
C THR A 2 35.28 -3.05 47.29
N LYS A 3 35.68 -2.14 48.20
CA LYS A 3 34.79 -1.61 49.25
C LYS A 3 33.60 -0.89 48.60
N LEU A 4 32.37 -1.35 48.87
CA LEU A 4 31.15 -0.60 48.56
C LEU A 4 31.18 0.73 49.34
N GLY A 5 30.80 1.83 48.70
CA GLY A 5 30.64 3.14 49.34
C GLY A 5 31.76 4.16 49.09
N LYS A 6 32.71 3.89 48.19
CA LYS A 6 33.63 4.96 47.72
C LYS A 6 32.95 5.83 46.65
N PRO A 7 33.06 7.16 46.72
CA PRO A 7 32.57 8.05 45.67
C PRO A 7 33.31 7.78 44.35
N TYR A 8 32.60 7.95 43.24
CA TYR A 8 33.11 7.75 41.89
C TYR A 8 32.35 8.63 40.88
N GLY A 9 32.99 8.95 39.77
CA GLY A 9 32.37 9.60 38.61
C GLY A 9 32.12 8.61 37.47
N ILE A 10 31.10 8.85 36.67
CA ILE A 10 30.89 8.19 35.37
C ILE A 10 30.87 9.26 34.29
N GLY A 11 31.76 9.11 33.30
CA GLY A 11 31.65 9.79 32.02
C GLY A 11 30.84 8.97 31.04
N VAL A 12 29.90 9.60 30.33
CA VAL A 12 29.10 8.97 29.27
C VAL A 12 29.22 9.81 28.01
N ASP A 13 29.55 9.17 26.90
CA ASP A 13 29.59 9.77 25.56
C ASP A 13 28.49 9.16 24.69
N ILE A 14 27.47 9.95 24.37
CA ILE A 14 26.24 9.48 23.71
C ILE A 14 26.28 9.87 22.23
N GLY A 15 26.69 8.92 21.39
CA GLY A 15 26.64 9.00 19.94
C GLY A 15 25.31 8.48 19.35
N SER A 16 25.15 8.60 18.03
CA SER A 16 23.93 8.17 17.31
C SER A 16 23.76 6.65 17.23
N ASN A 17 24.85 5.90 17.34
CA ASN A 17 24.88 4.43 17.25
C ASN A 17 25.77 3.77 18.34
N SER A 18 26.29 4.56 19.28
CA SER A 18 27.15 4.07 20.35
C SER A 18 27.00 4.90 21.60
N ILE A 19 27.08 4.26 22.77
CA ILE A 19 27.20 4.93 24.07
C ILE A 19 28.51 4.48 24.72
N GLY A 20 29.52 5.35 24.70
CA GLY A 20 30.77 5.17 25.46
C GLY A 20 30.55 5.45 26.94
N PHE A 21 31.22 4.70 27.81
CA PHE A 21 31.20 4.96 29.25
C PHE A 21 32.55 4.64 29.88
N ALA A 22 32.90 5.41 30.91
CA ALA A 22 34.05 5.16 31.77
C ALA A 22 33.72 5.58 33.20
N ALA A 23 34.16 4.81 34.20
CA ALA A 23 34.04 5.20 35.61
C ALA A 23 35.42 5.47 36.21
N VAL A 24 35.54 6.59 36.92
CA VAL A 24 36.78 7.06 37.55
C VAL A 24 36.59 7.30 39.04
N ASP A 25 37.66 7.14 39.82
CA ASP A 25 37.71 7.54 41.22
C ASP A 25 38.00 9.04 41.40
N GLU A 26 38.11 9.52 42.64
CA GLU A 26 38.40 10.92 42.97
C GLU A 26 39.75 11.42 42.41
N ASN A 27 40.68 10.51 42.13
CA ASN A 27 42.00 10.82 41.56
C ASN A 27 42.00 10.69 40.03
N SER A 28 40.83 10.60 39.40
CA SER A 28 40.66 10.39 37.96
C SER A 28 41.23 9.07 37.42
N HIS A 29 41.44 8.06 38.27
CA HIS A 29 41.86 6.74 37.83
C HIS A 29 40.66 5.85 37.49
N LEU A 30 40.79 5.04 36.43
CA LEU A 30 39.76 4.09 36.04
C LEU A 30 39.49 3.06 37.13
N ILE A 31 38.21 2.84 37.42
CA ILE A 31 37.78 1.90 38.45
C ILE A 31 37.80 0.47 37.90
N ARG A 32 38.22 -0.48 38.74
CA ARG A 32 38.14 -1.91 38.46
C ARG A 32 37.06 -2.57 39.33
N LEU A 33 36.06 -3.15 38.70
CA LEU A 33 34.96 -3.86 39.34
C LEU A 33 34.93 -5.32 38.88
N LYS A 34 34.89 -6.27 39.82
CA LYS A 34 34.80 -7.72 39.52
C LYS A 34 35.82 -8.19 38.46
N GLY A 35 37.05 -7.68 38.56
CA GLY A 35 38.15 -8.06 37.65
C GLY A 35 38.16 -7.35 36.30
N LYS A 36 37.20 -6.46 36.00
CA LYS A 36 37.14 -5.68 34.75
C LYS A 36 37.28 -4.19 35.00
N THR A 37 37.99 -3.50 34.12
CA THR A 37 38.02 -2.03 34.11
C THR A 37 36.67 -1.51 33.64
N VAL A 38 36.10 -0.55 34.35
CA VAL A 38 34.80 0.03 34.02
C VAL A 38 34.99 1.08 32.93
N ILE A 39 35.28 0.61 31.72
CA ILE A 39 35.39 1.38 30.49
C ILE A 39 34.86 0.52 29.34
N GLY A 40 34.10 1.12 28.43
CA GLY A 40 33.60 0.40 27.27
C GLY A 40 32.64 1.24 26.43
N ALA A 41 32.02 0.59 25.45
CA ALA A 41 30.99 1.20 24.63
C ALA A 41 29.87 0.20 24.34
N ARG A 42 28.63 0.69 24.28
CA ARG A 42 27.45 -0.06 23.83
C ARG A 42 27.13 0.36 22.40
N LEU A 43 27.26 -0.56 21.44
CA LEU A 43 26.88 -0.33 20.04
C LEU A 43 25.42 -0.74 19.79
N PHE A 44 24.72 -0.01 18.91
CA PHE A 44 23.34 -0.29 18.49
C PHE A 44 23.06 0.26 17.08
N GLU A 45 21.98 -0.19 16.46
CA GLU A 45 21.54 0.38 15.18
C GLU A 45 20.98 1.79 15.38
N GLU A 46 21.37 2.72 14.52
CA GLU A 46 20.91 4.10 14.56
C GLU A 46 19.37 4.20 14.43
N GLY A 47 18.81 5.17 15.15
CA GLY A 47 17.38 5.45 15.10
C GLY A 47 16.91 5.85 13.70
N LYS A 48 16.04 5.06 13.09
CA LYS A 48 15.44 5.38 11.79
C LYS A 48 14.28 6.36 11.96
N ALA A 49 14.29 7.44 11.17
CA ALA A 49 13.20 8.40 11.15
C ALA A 49 11.87 7.72 10.72
N ALA A 50 10.76 8.18 11.29
CA ALA A 50 9.43 7.60 11.00
C ALA A 50 8.84 8.00 9.63
N ALA A 51 9.62 8.66 8.76
CA ALA A 51 9.18 9.17 7.46
C ALA A 51 8.68 8.05 6.53
N ASP A 52 9.43 6.95 6.40
CA ASP A 52 9.05 5.82 5.55
C ASP A 52 7.79 5.13 6.05
N ARG A 53 7.64 5.04 7.37
CA ARG A 53 6.41 4.52 8.01
C ARG A 53 5.22 5.42 7.72
N ARG A 54 5.40 6.74 7.73
CA ARG A 54 4.37 7.72 7.33
C ARG A 54 3.99 7.54 5.86
N ALA A 55 4.95 7.45 4.94
CA ALA A 55 4.71 7.26 3.52
C ALA A 55 3.92 5.97 3.25
N SER A 56 4.36 4.85 3.81
CA SER A 56 3.70 3.56 3.68
C SER A 56 2.27 3.56 4.24
N ARG A 57 2.05 4.22 5.39
CA ARG A 57 0.71 4.36 5.98
C ARG A 57 -0.22 5.19 5.10
N THR A 58 0.26 6.30 4.55
CA THR A 58 -0.51 7.15 3.63
C THR A 58 -0.91 6.37 2.39
N THR A 59 0.02 5.62 1.77
CA THR A 59 -0.26 4.79 0.60
C THR A 59 -1.31 3.71 0.89
N ARG A 60 -1.20 2.98 2.01
CA ARG A 60 -2.21 1.98 2.40
C ARG A 60 -3.60 2.59 2.56
N ARG A 61 -3.70 3.74 3.23
CA ARG A 61 -4.97 4.46 3.40
C ARG A 61 -5.54 4.93 2.06
N ARG A 62 -4.70 5.44 1.16
CA ARG A 62 -5.10 5.85 -0.19
C ARG A 62 -5.67 4.68 -0.99
N LEU A 63 -4.97 3.53 -1.00
CA LEU A 63 -5.40 2.33 -1.71
C LEU A 63 -6.71 1.77 -1.13
N SER A 64 -6.84 1.71 0.20
CA SER A 64 -8.07 1.29 0.86
C SER A 64 -9.28 2.16 0.46
N ARG A 65 -9.12 3.49 0.48
CA ARG A 65 -10.18 4.41 0.04
C ARG A 65 -10.51 4.29 -1.44
N ASN A 66 -9.51 4.05 -2.30
CA ASN A 66 -9.75 3.80 -3.73
C ASN A 66 -10.60 2.54 -3.92
N ARG A 67 -10.21 1.42 -3.28
CA ARG A 67 -10.98 0.17 -3.32
C ARG A 67 -12.40 0.35 -2.80
N TRP A 68 -12.59 1.08 -1.70
CA TRP A 68 -13.92 1.39 -1.17
C TRP A 68 -14.79 2.15 -2.18
N ARG A 69 -14.25 3.18 -2.84
CA ARG A 69 -15.00 3.92 -3.89
C ARG A 69 -15.42 3.04 -5.05
N LEU A 70 -14.52 2.18 -5.54
CA LEU A 70 -14.82 1.29 -6.65
C LEU A 70 -15.81 0.18 -6.25
N SER A 71 -15.72 -0.32 -5.01
CA SER A 71 -16.73 -1.24 -4.46
C SER A 71 -18.09 -0.56 -4.39
N PHE A 72 -18.17 0.65 -3.85
CA PHE A 72 -19.41 1.41 -3.78
C PHE A 72 -20.04 1.61 -5.17
N LEU A 73 -19.23 1.98 -6.18
CA LEU A 73 -19.70 2.11 -7.55
C LEU A 73 -20.24 0.77 -8.08
N ARG A 74 -19.51 -0.33 -7.86
CA ARG A 74 -19.96 -1.66 -8.26
C ARG A 74 -21.31 -2.00 -7.63
N ASP A 75 -21.41 -1.87 -6.31
CA ASP A 75 -22.60 -2.23 -5.55
C ASP A 75 -23.81 -1.38 -5.99
N PHE A 76 -23.61 -0.11 -6.35
CA PHE A 76 -24.65 0.76 -6.92
C PHE A 76 -25.14 0.28 -8.31
N PHE A 77 -24.22 -0.16 -9.18
CA PHE A 77 -24.57 -0.62 -10.54
C PHE A 77 -25.00 -2.10 -10.59
N GLU A 78 -24.85 -2.85 -9.51
CA GLU A 78 -25.06 -4.30 -9.49
C GLU A 78 -26.47 -4.70 -9.94
N SER A 79 -27.50 -4.07 -9.36
CA SER A 79 -28.91 -4.33 -9.72
C SER A 79 -29.27 -3.93 -11.16
N HIS A 80 -28.50 -3.01 -11.75
CA HIS A 80 -28.78 -2.47 -13.08
C HIS A 80 -28.08 -3.27 -14.18
N ILE A 81 -26.91 -3.85 -13.91
CA ILE A 81 -26.12 -4.60 -14.89
C ILE A 81 -26.43 -6.10 -14.84
N THR A 82 -26.67 -6.66 -13.66
CA THR A 82 -26.91 -8.10 -13.48
C THR A 82 -28.02 -8.67 -14.38
N PRO A 83 -29.16 -7.98 -14.61
CA PRO A 83 -30.19 -8.50 -15.51
C PRO A 83 -29.73 -8.68 -16.97
N THR A 84 -28.80 -7.84 -17.43
CA THR A 84 -28.25 -7.90 -18.80
C THR A 84 -27.04 -8.83 -18.88
N ASP A 85 -26.18 -8.80 -17.85
CA ASP A 85 -24.92 -9.52 -17.82
C ASP A 85 -24.57 -9.97 -16.39
N PRO A 86 -25.08 -11.15 -15.97
CA PRO A 86 -24.91 -11.63 -14.60
C PRO A 86 -23.46 -11.83 -14.16
N ASN A 87 -22.55 -12.06 -15.12
CA ASN A 87 -21.14 -12.35 -14.85
C ASN A 87 -20.23 -11.14 -15.04
N PHE A 88 -20.77 -9.96 -15.34
CA PHE A 88 -19.99 -8.75 -15.67
C PHE A 88 -18.94 -8.40 -14.61
N PHE A 89 -19.35 -8.24 -13.36
CA PHE A 89 -18.43 -7.89 -12.26
C PHE A 89 -17.51 -9.05 -11.87
N MET A 90 -17.92 -10.29 -12.10
CA MET A 90 -17.12 -11.46 -11.80
C MET A 90 -15.96 -11.61 -12.80
N ARG A 91 -16.20 -11.33 -14.09
CA ARG A 91 -15.12 -11.22 -15.10
C ARG A 91 -14.10 -10.17 -14.70
N GLN A 92 -14.55 -9.00 -14.24
CA GLN A 92 -13.66 -7.93 -13.78
C GLN A 92 -12.86 -8.36 -12.54
N LYS A 93 -13.52 -8.95 -11.54
CA LYS A 93 -12.93 -9.38 -10.27
C LYS A 93 -11.85 -10.45 -10.45
N TYR A 94 -11.97 -11.30 -11.45
CA TYR A 94 -11.05 -12.42 -11.70
C TYR A 94 -10.23 -12.25 -12.98
N SER A 95 -10.15 -11.03 -13.51
CA SER A 95 -9.42 -10.70 -14.73
C SER A 95 -7.93 -11.03 -14.64
N GLU A 96 -7.35 -10.99 -13.43
CA GLU A 96 -5.95 -11.35 -13.19
C GLU A 96 -5.67 -12.85 -13.28
N ILE A 97 -6.68 -13.71 -13.17
CA ILE A 97 -6.49 -15.17 -13.14
C ILE A 97 -6.10 -15.66 -14.52
N SER A 98 -5.03 -16.47 -14.62
CA SER A 98 -4.57 -17.01 -15.90
C SER A 98 -5.58 -18.02 -16.46
N PRO A 99 -5.89 -18.01 -17.78
CA PRO A 99 -6.67 -19.07 -18.40
C PRO A 99 -6.04 -20.46 -18.28
N LYS A 100 -4.72 -20.53 -18.03
CA LYS A 100 -4.00 -21.80 -17.80
C LYS A 100 -4.25 -22.37 -16.40
N ASP A 101 -4.76 -21.59 -15.45
CA ASP A 101 -5.10 -22.03 -14.10
C ASP A 101 -6.54 -22.59 -14.09
N LYS A 102 -6.70 -23.84 -14.55
CA LYS A 102 -8.01 -24.49 -14.70
C LYS A 102 -8.80 -24.59 -13.38
N ALA A 103 -8.13 -24.58 -12.23
CA ALA A 103 -8.79 -24.68 -10.93
C ALA A 103 -9.49 -23.38 -10.52
N ARG A 104 -8.91 -22.23 -10.90
CA ARG A 104 -9.41 -20.90 -10.51
C ARG A 104 -10.07 -20.14 -11.65
N TYR A 105 -9.78 -20.50 -12.90
CA TYR A 105 -10.36 -19.89 -14.08
C TYR A 105 -11.81 -20.35 -14.27
N LYS A 106 -12.75 -19.46 -13.91
CA LYS A 106 -14.20 -19.73 -13.96
C LYS A 106 -14.95 -18.81 -14.93
N TYR A 107 -14.35 -17.69 -15.32
CA TYR A 107 -15.01 -16.66 -16.10
C TYR A 107 -14.15 -16.33 -17.32
N GLU A 108 -14.78 -16.29 -18.49
CA GLU A 108 -14.10 -15.90 -19.72
C GLU A 108 -13.54 -14.48 -19.63
N LYS A 109 -12.34 -14.27 -20.19
CA LYS A 109 -11.72 -12.94 -20.25
C LYS A 109 -12.33 -12.13 -21.40
N ARG A 110 -13.50 -11.57 -21.16
CA ARG A 110 -14.21 -10.67 -22.08
C ARG A 110 -14.83 -9.50 -21.32
N LEU A 111 -14.96 -8.36 -21.99
CA LEU A 111 -15.63 -7.19 -21.44
C LEU A 111 -17.15 -7.41 -21.36
N PHE A 112 -17.73 -7.98 -22.41
CA PHE A 112 -19.17 -8.18 -22.56
C PHE A 112 -19.50 -9.66 -22.82
N ASN A 113 -20.74 -10.05 -22.54
CA ASN A 113 -21.26 -11.40 -22.82
C ASN A 113 -21.87 -11.54 -24.23
N ASP A 114 -22.22 -10.43 -24.87
CA ASP A 114 -23.04 -10.36 -26.08
C ASP A 114 -22.31 -9.80 -27.31
N ARG A 115 -21.08 -9.30 -27.14
CA ARG A 115 -20.25 -8.72 -28.22
C ARG A 115 -18.77 -8.95 -27.96
N THR A 116 -17.96 -8.76 -29.00
CA THR A 116 -16.51 -8.97 -28.92
C THR A 116 -15.80 -7.75 -28.35
N ASP A 117 -14.69 -7.99 -27.65
CA ASP A 117 -13.82 -6.90 -27.18
C ASP A 117 -13.24 -6.11 -28.36
N ALA A 118 -13.05 -6.75 -29.52
CA ALA A 118 -12.55 -6.11 -30.73
C ALA A 118 -13.50 -5.02 -31.25
N GLU A 119 -14.81 -5.29 -31.31
CA GLU A 119 -15.82 -4.29 -31.70
C GLU A 119 -15.81 -3.10 -30.73
N PHE A 120 -15.72 -3.37 -29.43
CA PHE A 120 -15.63 -2.31 -28.42
C PHE A 120 -14.38 -1.44 -28.60
N TYR A 121 -13.21 -2.04 -28.82
CA TYR A 121 -11.96 -1.29 -29.02
C TYR A 121 -11.88 -0.60 -30.39
N GLN A 122 -12.55 -1.13 -31.41
CA GLN A 122 -12.67 -0.45 -32.71
C GLN A 122 -13.52 0.81 -32.59
N GLN A 123 -14.65 0.73 -31.87
CA GLN A 123 -15.53 1.87 -31.62
C GLN A 123 -14.89 2.88 -30.66
N TYR A 124 -14.20 2.39 -29.62
CA TYR A 124 -13.58 3.20 -28.58
C TYR A 124 -12.11 2.78 -28.38
N PRO A 125 -11.17 3.33 -29.19
CA PRO A 125 -9.75 2.99 -29.09
C PRO A 125 -9.15 3.28 -27.71
N THR A 126 -9.73 4.23 -26.97
CA THR A 126 -9.36 4.51 -25.59
C THR A 126 -10.60 4.81 -24.76
N MET A 127 -10.48 4.70 -23.43
CA MET A 127 -11.54 5.10 -22.50
C MET A 127 -11.96 6.58 -22.64
N TYR A 128 -11.11 7.44 -23.20
CA TYR A 128 -11.45 8.83 -23.46
C TYR A 128 -12.42 8.99 -24.64
N HIS A 129 -12.34 8.12 -25.64
CA HIS A 129 -13.32 8.10 -26.73
C HIS A 129 -14.70 7.72 -26.21
N LEU A 130 -14.77 6.69 -25.34
CA LEU A 130 -16.02 6.33 -24.68
C LEU A 130 -16.57 7.49 -23.83
N ARG A 131 -15.74 8.13 -23.01
CA ARG A 131 -16.14 9.28 -22.21
C ARG A 131 -16.65 10.44 -23.08
N ASN A 132 -15.96 10.74 -24.17
CA ASN A 132 -16.37 11.78 -25.11
C ASN A 132 -17.72 11.44 -25.73
N ARG A 133 -17.90 10.21 -26.21
CA ARG A 133 -19.16 9.72 -26.77
C ARG A 133 -20.33 9.87 -25.78
N LEU A 134 -20.13 9.51 -24.52
CA LEU A 134 -21.16 9.64 -23.48
C LEU A 134 -21.47 11.10 -23.10
N LEU A 135 -20.58 12.04 -23.41
CA LEU A 135 -20.78 13.47 -23.18
C LEU A 135 -21.46 14.17 -24.36
N THR A 136 -21.13 13.78 -25.59
CA THR A 136 -21.52 14.52 -26.79
C THR A 136 -22.75 13.97 -27.50
N ASP A 137 -23.03 12.67 -27.36
CA ASP A 137 -24.14 12.02 -28.07
C ASP A 137 -25.26 11.68 -27.08
N PRO A 138 -26.48 12.22 -27.28
CA PRO A 138 -27.61 12.05 -26.38
C PRO A 138 -28.31 10.69 -26.49
N SER A 139 -27.93 9.85 -27.46
CA SER A 139 -28.54 8.52 -27.61
C SER A 139 -28.27 7.62 -26.40
N LYS A 140 -29.24 6.75 -26.11
CA LYS A 140 -29.19 5.83 -24.97
C LYS A 140 -27.96 4.92 -25.06
N ALA A 141 -27.08 5.03 -24.07
CA ALA A 141 -25.89 4.18 -23.95
C ALA A 141 -26.17 2.91 -23.15
N ASP A 142 -25.33 1.90 -23.35
CA ASP A 142 -25.31 0.69 -22.53
C ASP A 142 -24.88 1.03 -21.09
N VAL A 143 -25.61 0.52 -20.11
CA VAL A 143 -25.30 0.72 -18.68
C VAL A 143 -23.89 0.23 -18.29
N ARG A 144 -23.38 -0.81 -18.97
CA ARG A 144 -22.03 -1.36 -18.78
C ARG A 144 -20.96 -0.37 -19.25
N GLU A 145 -21.21 0.32 -20.36
CA GLU A 145 -20.34 1.37 -20.89
C GLU A 145 -20.30 2.60 -19.96
N ILE A 146 -21.47 3.01 -19.45
CA ILE A 146 -21.59 4.07 -18.44
C ILE A 146 -20.77 3.71 -17.19
N TYR A 147 -20.89 2.46 -16.71
CA TYR A 147 -20.09 1.98 -15.58
C TYR A 147 -18.59 2.08 -15.87
N PHE A 148 -18.11 1.62 -17.03
CA PHE A 148 -16.69 1.70 -17.36
C PHE A 148 -16.17 3.14 -17.38
N ALA A 149 -16.95 4.08 -17.94
CA ALA A 149 -16.58 5.49 -17.99
C ALA A 149 -16.48 6.10 -16.59
N ILE A 150 -17.48 5.88 -15.72
CA ILE A 150 -17.47 6.39 -14.34
C ILE A 150 -16.37 5.70 -13.51
N HIS A 151 -16.21 4.39 -13.66
CA HIS A 151 -15.15 3.62 -12.99
C HIS A 151 -13.77 4.18 -13.34
N HIS A 152 -13.52 4.49 -14.62
CA HIS A 152 -12.28 5.11 -15.07
C HIS A 152 -12.04 6.47 -14.39
N ILE A 153 -13.07 7.33 -14.32
CA ILE A 153 -12.99 8.63 -13.64
C ILE A 153 -12.73 8.46 -12.13
N LEU A 154 -13.44 7.57 -11.43
CA LEU A 154 -13.28 7.41 -9.99
C LEU A 154 -11.97 6.74 -9.57
N LYS A 155 -11.44 5.84 -10.42
CA LYS A 155 -10.15 5.19 -10.22
C LYS A 155 -9.00 6.19 -10.34
N SER A 156 -9.09 7.09 -11.32
CA SER A 156 -8.09 8.11 -11.64
C SER A 156 -8.74 9.50 -11.67
N ARG A 157 -9.10 10.01 -10.48
CA ARG A 157 -9.97 11.19 -10.29
C ARG A 157 -9.26 12.56 -10.23
N GLY A 158 -8.03 12.62 -10.69
CA GLY A 158 -7.11 13.76 -10.57
C GLY A 158 -5.71 13.29 -10.92
#